data_AF-A0A8T2MS49-F1
#
_entry.id   AF-A0A8T2MS49-F1
#
_cell.length_a   1.000
_cell.length_b   1.000
_cell.length_c   1.000
_cell.angle_alpha   90.00
_cell.angle_beta   90.00
_cell.angle_gamma   90.00
#
_symmetry.space_group_name_H-M   'P 1'
#
loop_
_entity.id
_entity.type
_entity.pdbx_description
1 polymer ?
#
loop_
_entity_poly.entity_id
_entity_poly.type
_entity_poly.pdbx_seq_one_letter_code
_entity_poly.pdbx_strand_id
1 'polypeptide(L)'
;MDEHKGHDTVSAAAERTEKQKQLGETQRKFQQRIQREMREGAAGSETGCAVPHAVEDSERIFTELIRSIERRRSEVKELIRDQEKTAVSEAEGLLERLEQEIAELRRRDAELEQLSRTEDHIHFLQSCQSVCTPPGPGDLPSITVNFTPLF
;
A
#
# COMPACT_ATOMS: atom_id res chain seq x y z
N MET A 1 -41.02 93.95 -9.76
CA MET A 1 -40.00 92.88 -9.74
C MET A 1 -39.84 92.51 -8.28
N ASP A 2 -40.52 91.43 -7.95
CA ASP A 2 -41.00 91.06 -6.63
C ASP A 2 -39.87 90.57 -5.71
N GLU A 3 -39.97 90.92 -4.43
CA GLU A 3 -39.01 90.58 -3.39
C GLU A 3 -38.99 89.06 -3.11
N HIS A 4 -37.91 88.37 -3.47
CA HIS A 4 -37.57 87.07 -2.86
C HIS A 4 -36.74 87.30 -1.60
N LYS A 5 -37.41 87.75 -0.53
CA LYS A 5 -36.84 88.10 0.78
C LYS A 5 -36.60 86.82 1.60
N GLY A 6 -35.52 86.10 1.31
CA GLY A 6 -35.17 84.90 2.08
C GLY A 6 -33.99 84.06 1.59
N HIS A 7 -33.35 84.42 0.46
CA HIS A 7 -32.28 83.60 -0.10
C HIS A 7 -30.97 84.37 -0.23
N ASP A 8 -29.93 83.83 0.39
CA ASP A 8 -28.56 84.29 0.21
C ASP A 8 -28.17 84.12 -1.26
N THR A 9 -28.11 85.23 -1.99
CA THR A 9 -27.87 85.22 -3.44
C THR A 9 -26.37 85.27 -3.67
N VAL A 10 -25.75 84.10 -3.79
CA VAL A 10 -24.33 83.96 -4.09
C VAL A 10 -24.04 84.21 -5.57
N SER A 11 -22.89 84.81 -5.88
CA SER A 11 -22.44 84.96 -7.27
C SER A 11 -22.04 83.60 -7.86
N ALA A 12 -22.38 83.36 -9.12
CA ALA A 12 -22.01 82.15 -9.86
C ALA A 12 -20.50 81.85 -9.83
N ALA A 13 -19.65 82.87 -9.71
CA ALA A 13 -18.19 82.70 -9.58
C ALA A 13 -17.78 82.11 -8.22
N ALA A 14 -18.44 82.52 -7.13
CA ALA A 14 -18.21 81.99 -5.79
C ALA A 14 -18.70 80.54 -5.69
N GLU A 15 -19.90 80.26 -6.22
CA GLU A 15 -20.45 78.90 -6.26
C GLU A 15 -19.58 77.95 -7.10
N ARG A 16 -19.09 78.40 -8.27
CA ARG A 16 -18.16 77.62 -9.11
C ARG A 16 -16.88 77.26 -8.36
N THR A 17 -16.31 78.20 -7.61
CA THR A 17 -15.06 77.97 -6.86
C THR A 17 -15.26 76.91 -5.77
N GLU A 18 -16.36 76.97 -5.04
CA GLU A 18 -16.70 75.96 -4.04
C GLU A 18 -16.96 74.58 -4.68
N LYS A 19 -17.70 74.52 -5.80
CA LYS A 19 -17.90 73.28 -6.57
C LYS A 19 -16.59 72.71 -7.12
N GLN A 20 -15.65 73.55 -7.55
CA GLN A 20 -14.33 73.13 -8.03
C GLN A 20 -13.51 72.48 -6.90
N LYS A 21 -13.55 73.04 -5.69
CA LYS A 21 -12.91 72.46 -4.50
C LYS A 21 -13.54 71.11 -4.12
N GLN A 22 -14.87 71.04 -4.07
CA GLN A 22 -15.60 69.80 -3.78
C GLN A 22 -15.29 68.71 -4.81
N LEU A 23 -15.17 69.07 -6.08
CA LEU A 23 -14.81 68.14 -7.16
C LEU A 23 -13.39 67.60 -6.97
N GLY A 24 -12.42 68.44 -6.62
CA GLY A 24 -11.05 68.02 -6.31
C GLY A 24 -10.96 67.09 -5.10
N GLU A 25 -11.72 67.36 -4.04
CA GLU A 25 -11.79 66.48 -2.86
C GLU A 25 -12.44 65.13 -3.19
N THR A 26 -13.51 65.16 -3.97
CA THR A 26 -14.20 63.93 -4.43
C THR A 26 -13.31 63.09 -5.32
N GLN A 27 -12.57 63.73 -6.24
CA GLN A 27 -11.60 63.06 -7.11
C GLN A 27 -10.49 62.38 -6.29
N ARG A 28 -9.94 63.05 -5.26
CA ARG A 28 -8.95 62.43 -4.37
C ARG A 28 -9.52 61.25 -3.60
N LYS A 29 -10.76 61.34 -3.09
CA LYS A 29 -11.43 60.23 -2.40
C LYS A 29 -11.60 59.02 -3.33
N PHE A 30 -11.99 59.25 -4.58
CA PHE A 30 -12.10 58.17 -5.57
C PHE A 30 -10.73 57.54 -5.89
N GLN A 31 -9.68 58.35 -6.08
CA GLN A 31 -8.33 57.82 -6.31
C GLN A 31 -7.83 56.98 -5.12
N GLN A 32 -8.07 57.42 -3.89
CA GLN A 32 -7.71 56.66 -2.70
C GLN A 32 -8.49 55.35 -2.60
N ARG A 33 -9.78 55.36 -2.93
CA ARG A 33 -10.60 54.15 -2.94
C ARG A 33 -10.13 53.18 -4.02
N ILE A 34 -9.89 53.64 -5.24
CA ILE A 34 -9.34 52.81 -6.33
C ILE A 34 -8.03 52.14 -5.90
N GLN A 35 -7.11 52.90 -5.27
CA GLN A 35 -5.85 52.34 -4.80
C GLN A 35 -6.02 51.31 -3.69
N ARG A 36 -7.00 51.51 -2.78
CA ARG A 36 -7.33 50.54 -1.73
C ARG A 36 -7.88 49.24 -2.33
N GLU A 37 -8.89 49.33 -3.18
CA GLU A 37 -9.56 48.17 -3.78
C GLU A 37 -8.57 47.34 -4.63
N MET A 38 -7.63 47.99 -5.33
CA MET A 38 -6.55 47.28 -6.04
C MET A 38 -5.60 46.52 -5.09
N ARG A 39 -5.25 47.09 -3.93
CA ARG A 39 -4.39 46.41 -2.95
C ARG A 39 -5.09 45.24 -2.28
N GLU A 40 -6.37 45.42 -1.94
CA GLU A 40 -7.20 44.37 -1.33
C GLU A 40 -7.42 43.20 -2.31
N GLY A 41 -7.66 43.50 -3.60
CA GLY A 41 -7.75 42.48 -4.65
C GLY A 41 -6.45 41.71 -4.86
N ALA A 42 -5.29 42.39 -4.82
CA ALA A 42 -3.98 41.75 -4.91
C ALA A 42 -3.69 40.83 -3.72
N ALA A 43 -3.98 41.27 -2.49
CA ALA A 43 -3.80 40.47 -1.28
C ALA A 43 -4.73 39.24 -1.25
N GLY A 44 -5.95 39.37 -1.78
CA GLY A 44 -6.88 38.23 -1.92
C GLY A 44 -6.37 37.16 -2.88
N SER A 45 -5.61 37.53 -3.91
CA SER A 45 -5.05 36.59 -4.90
C SER A 45 -3.93 35.72 -4.33
N GLU A 46 -3.15 36.21 -3.37
CA GLU A 46 -2.04 35.45 -2.76
C GLU A 46 -2.55 34.27 -1.92
N THR A 47 -3.71 34.44 -1.27
CA THR A 47 -4.35 33.38 -0.49
C THR A 47 -4.92 32.26 -1.38
N GLY A 48 -5.28 32.59 -2.63
CA GLY A 48 -5.81 31.65 -3.62
C GLY A 48 -4.79 30.63 -4.15
N CYS A 49 -3.48 30.91 -4.07
CA CYS A 49 -2.42 30.01 -4.53
C CYS A 49 -2.00 28.96 -3.48
N ALA A 50 -2.23 29.22 -2.19
CA ALA A 50 -1.78 28.32 -1.12
C ALA A 50 -2.65 27.05 -0.98
N VAL A 51 -3.96 27.17 -1.23
CA VAL A 51 -4.91 26.05 -1.11
C VAL A 51 -4.72 24.97 -2.21
N PRO A 52 -4.54 25.33 -3.50
CA PRO A 52 -4.29 24.34 -4.55
C PRO A 52 -3.01 23.53 -4.34
N HIS A 53 -1.93 24.16 -3.87
CA HIS A 53 -0.67 23.45 -3.61
C HIS A 53 -0.76 22.46 -2.45
N ALA A 54 -1.46 22.79 -1.36
CA ALA A 54 -1.66 21.86 -0.25
C ALA A 54 -2.51 20.64 -0.64
N VAL A 55 -3.49 20.82 -1.54
CA VAL A 55 -4.28 19.71 -2.10
C VAL A 55 -3.40 18.84 -3.00
N GLU A 56 -2.63 19.44 -3.90
CA GLU A 56 -1.71 18.70 -4.78
C GLU A 56 -0.67 17.89 -4.01
N ASP A 57 -0.10 18.45 -2.94
CA ASP A 57 0.83 17.75 -2.05
C ASP A 57 0.16 16.58 -1.34
N SER A 58 -1.08 16.76 -0.86
CA SER A 58 -1.85 15.69 -0.21
C SER A 58 -2.15 14.55 -1.18
N GLU A 59 -2.60 14.87 -2.41
CA GLU A 59 -2.84 13.90 -3.48
C GLU A 59 -1.56 13.12 -3.84
N ARG A 60 -0.42 13.80 -3.92
CA ARG A 60 0.88 13.16 -4.14
C ARG A 60 1.21 12.17 -3.01
N ILE A 61 1.07 12.58 -1.75
CA ILE A 61 1.33 11.73 -0.58
C ILE A 61 0.41 10.49 -0.59
N PHE A 62 -0.90 10.67 -0.82
CA PHE A 62 -1.83 9.55 -0.89
C PHE A 62 -1.49 8.60 -2.04
N THR A 63 -1.10 9.13 -3.19
CA THR A 63 -0.67 8.31 -4.33
C THR A 63 0.58 7.48 -3.99
N GLU A 64 1.56 8.06 -3.32
CA GLU A 64 2.76 7.34 -2.86
C GLU A 64 2.42 6.27 -1.81
N LEU A 65 1.52 6.56 -0.87
CA LEU A 65 1.03 5.60 0.11
C LEU A 65 0.32 4.42 -0.55
N ILE A 66 -0.57 4.68 -1.51
CA ILE A 66 -1.28 3.63 -2.27
C ILE A 66 -0.26 2.73 -2.97
N ARG A 67 0.71 3.31 -3.70
CA ARG A 67 1.77 2.54 -4.36
C ARG A 67 2.59 1.71 -3.38
N SER A 68 2.89 2.26 -2.20
CA SER A 68 3.62 1.54 -1.14
C SER A 68 2.83 0.34 -0.62
N ILE A 69 1.53 0.51 -0.39
CA ILE A 69 0.64 -0.57 0.06
C ILE A 69 0.50 -1.65 -1.01
N GLU A 70 0.33 -1.28 -2.28
CA GLU A 70 0.26 -2.24 -3.40
C GLU A 70 1.56 -3.03 -3.56
N ARG A 71 2.71 -2.38 -3.37
CA ARG A 71 4.02 -3.05 -3.35
C ARG A 71 4.11 -4.05 -2.22
N ARG A 72 3.85 -3.64 -0.97
CA ARG A 72 3.90 -4.53 0.21
C ARG A 72 2.92 -5.69 0.08
N ARG A 73 1.72 -5.45 -0.46
CA ARG A 73 0.74 -6.51 -0.75
C ARG A 73 1.31 -7.55 -1.71
N SER A 74 2.02 -7.10 -2.75
CA SER A 74 2.65 -7.99 -3.73
C SER A 74 3.79 -8.78 -3.10
N GLU A 75 4.65 -8.13 -2.30
CA GLU A 75 5.74 -8.78 -1.56
C GLU A 75 5.22 -9.87 -0.61
N VAL A 76 4.20 -9.58 0.18
CA VAL A 76 3.59 -10.56 1.10
C VAL A 76 2.96 -11.73 0.33
N LYS A 77 2.31 -11.45 -0.81
CA LYS A 77 1.72 -12.49 -1.65
C LYS A 77 2.78 -13.45 -2.22
N GLU A 78 3.90 -12.92 -2.70
CA GLU A 78 4.99 -13.76 -3.22
C GLU A 78 5.67 -14.54 -2.10
N LEU A 79 5.87 -13.94 -0.92
CA LEU A 79 6.39 -14.66 0.25
C LEU A 79 5.50 -15.85 0.66
N ILE A 80 4.17 -15.68 0.67
CA ILE A 80 3.23 -16.77 0.96
C ILE A 80 3.35 -17.88 -0.09
N ARG A 81 3.48 -17.53 -1.37
CA ARG A 81 3.64 -18.51 -2.46
C ARG A 81 4.96 -19.28 -2.36
N ASP A 82 6.03 -18.61 -1.98
CA ASP A 82 7.34 -19.24 -1.79
C ASP A 82 7.33 -20.20 -0.59
N GLN A 83 6.66 -19.81 0.51
CA GLN A 83 6.44 -20.68 1.67
C GLN A 83 5.60 -21.91 1.32
N GLU A 84 4.48 -21.71 0.62
CA GLU A 84 3.62 -22.79 0.14
C GLU A 84 4.41 -23.76 -0.76
N LYS A 85 5.15 -23.24 -1.74
CA LYS A 85 5.96 -24.05 -2.65
C LYS A 85 7.00 -24.87 -1.90
N THR A 86 7.68 -24.27 -0.93
CA THR A 86 8.69 -24.97 -0.12
C THR A 86 8.06 -26.09 0.69
N ALA A 87 6.94 -25.82 1.37
CA ALA A 87 6.21 -26.83 2.14
C ALA A 87 5.68 -27.97 1.27
N VAL A 88 5.19 -27.67 0.06
CA VAL A 88 4.75 -28.67 -0.91
C VAL A 88 5.92 -29.55 -1.36
N SER A 89 7.05 -28.96 -1.75
CA SER A 89 8.23 -29.74 -2.16
C SER A 89 8.79 -30.61 -1.03
N GLU A 90 8.75 -30.14 0.23
CA GLU A 90 9.13 -30.96 1.39
C GLU A 90 8.18 -32.15 1.59
N ALA A 91 6.87 -31.92 1.46
CA ALA A 91 5.85 -32.95 1.57
C ALA A 91 5.94 -33.98 0.43
N GLU A 92 6.17 -33.54 -0.81
CA GLU A 92 6.40 -34.41 -1.97
C GLU A 92 7.63 -35.29 -1.77
N GLY A 93 8.75 -34.72 -1.31
CA GLY A 93 9.96 -35.49 -1.03
C GLY A 93 9.80 -36.48 0.13
N LEU A 94 8.96 -36.17 1.12
CA LEU A 94 8.58 -37.13 2.17
C LEU A 94 7.73 -38.26 1.62
N LEU A 95 6.74 -37.94 0.78
CA LEU A 95 5.87 -38.94 0.15
C LEU A 95 6.70 -39.92 -0.69
N GLU A 96 7.63 -39.43 -1.50
CA GLU A 96 8.52 -40.28 -2.32
C GLU A 96 9.36 -41.24 -1.46
N ARG A 97 9.91 -40.76 -0.34
CA ARG A 97 10.66 -41.62 0.59
C ARG A 97 9.78 -42.71 1.21
N LEU A 98 8.56 -42.38 1.61
CA LEU A 98 7.60 -43.35 2.15
C LEU A 98 7.18 -44.38 1.10
N GLU A 99 6.98 -43.97 -0.15
CA GLU A 99 6.69 -44.89 -1.26
C GLU A 99 7.84 -45.88 -1.51
N GLN A 100 9.09 -45.39 -1.47
CA GLN A 100 10.29 -46.23 -1.57
C GLN A 100 10.40 -47.22 -0.39
N GLU A 101 10.16 -46.76 0.84
CA GLU A 101 10.19 -47.61 2.04
C GLU A 101 9.11 -48.70 1.98
N ILE A 102 7.88 -48.35 1.57
CA ILE A 102 6.80 -49.32 1.37
C ILE A 102 7.17 -50.34 0.29
N ALA A 103 7.79 -49.92 -0.81
CA ALA A 103 8.23 -50.82 -1.88
C ALA A 103 9.32 -51.79 -1.40
N GLU A 104 10.31 -51.30 -0.65
CA GLU A 104 11.36 -52.11 -0.03
C GLU A 104 10.81 -53.11 0.98
N LEU A 105 9.86 -52.68 1.82
CA LEU A 105 9.18 -53.55 2.78
C LEU A 105 8.39 -54.64 2.07
N ARG A 106 7.61 -54.30 1.03
CA ARG A 106 6.88 -55.28 0.20
C ARG A 106 7.82 -56.29 -0.47
N ARG A 107 8.99 -55.85 -0.95
CA ARG A 107 9.98 -56.74 -1.55
C ARG A 107 10.51 -57.75 -0.52
N ARG A 108 10.93 -57.26 0.66
CA ARG A 108 11.42 -58.13 1.75
C ARG A 108 10.35 -59.08 2.27
N ASP A 109 9.11 -58.61 2.39
CA ASP A 109 7.97 -59.45 2.79
C ASP A 109 7.77 -60.63 1.82
N ALA A 110 7.83 -60.36 0.51
CA ALA A 110 7.79 -61.41 -0.51
C ALA A 110 8.99 -62.37 -0.44
N GLU A 111 10.20 -61.86 -0.18
CA GLU A 111 11.40 -62.68 0.04
C GLU A 111 11.23 -63.59 1.28
N LEU A 112 10.65 -63.08 2.37
CA LEU A 112 10.34 -63.86 3.58
C LEU A 112 9.29 -64.94 3.31
N GLU A 113 8.21 -64.61 2.59
CA GLU A 113 7.22 -65.61 2.18
C GLU A 113 7.87 -66.73 1.37
N GLN A 114 8.72 -66.39 0.38
CA GLN A 114 9.40 -67.38 -0.44
C GLN A 114 10.37 -68.25 0.39
N LEU A 115 11.15 -67.63 1.27
CA LEU A 115 12.09 -68.34 2.14
C LEU A 115 11.37 -69.31 3.08
N SER A 116 10.20 -68.91 3.61
CA SER A 116 9.38 -69.76 4.50
C SER A 116 8.86 -71.04 3.83
N ARG A 117 8.72 -71.03 2.50
CA ARG A 117 8.25 -72.18 1.70
C ARG A 117 9.39 -73.07 1.21
N THR A 118 10.64 -72.73 1.50
CA THR A 118 11.82 -73.46 1.03
C THR A 118 12.08 -74.71 1.88
N GLU A 119 12.27 -75.87 1.26
CA GLU A 119 12.60 -77.12 1.96
C GLU A 119 14.12 -77.29 2.22
N ASP A 120 14.97 -76.52 1.54
CA ASP A 120 16.42 -76.50 1.77
C ASP A 120 16.76 -75.77 3.09
N HIS A 121 17.06 -76.56 4.12
CA HIS A 121 17.38 -76.06 5.45
C HIS A 121 18.69 -75.26 5.52
N ILE A 122 19.67 -75.54 4.66
CA ILE A 122 20.94 -74.80 4.66
C ILE A 122 20.71 -73.42 4.06
N HIS A 123 20.04 -73.34 2.91
CA HIS A 123 19.66 -72.07 2.28
C HIS A 123 18.76 -71.23 3.21
N PHE A 124 17.81 -71.88 3.90
CA PHE A 124 16.97 -71.21 4.90
C PHE A 124 17.82 -70.53 5.98
N LEU A 125 18.73 -71.27 6.62
CA LEU A 125 19.57 -70.74 7.69
C LEU A 125 20.50 -69.61 7.23
N GLN A 126 21.03 -69.70 5.99
CA GLN A 126 21.91 -68.68 5.42
C GLN A 126 21.16 -67.38 5.08
N SER A 127 20.01 -67.47 4.42
CA SER A 127 19.24 -66.30 3.98
C SER A 127 18.40 -65.69 5.11
N CYS A 128 18.01 -66.45 6.13
CA CYS A 128 17.17 -65.94 7.21
C CYS A 128 17.85 -64.80 7.99
N GLN A 129 19.18 -64.81 8.14
CA GLN A 129 19.92 -63.73 8.80
C GLN A 129 19.89 -62.40 8.02
N SER A 130 19.94 -62.45 6.69
CA SER A 130 19.96 -61.24 5.87
C SER A 130 18.58 -60.58 5.75
N VAL A 131 17.52 -61.39 5.62
CA VAL A 131 16.16 -60.89 5.35
C VAL A 131 15.45 -60.45 6.64
N CYS A 132 15.78 -61.02 7.80
CA CYS A 132 15.18 -60.65 9.09
C CYS A 132 15.68 -59.32 9.67
N THR A 133 16.69 -58.68 9.07
CA THR A 133 17.17 -57.38 9.53
C THR A 133 16.29 -56.27 8.93
N PRO A 134 15.53 -55.52 9.74
CA PRO A 134 14.71 -54.44 9.22
C PRO A 134 15.59 -53.34 8.60
N PRO A 135 15.19 -52.73 7.47
CA PRO A 135 15.82 -51.49 7.03
C PRO A 135 15.70 -50.47 8.16
N GLY A 136 16.81 -49.82 8.52
CA GLY A 136 16.80 -48.83 9.59
C GLY A 136 15.79 -47.72 9.29
N PRO A 137 15.07 -47.19 10.29
CA PRO A 137 14.13 -46.10 10.07
C PRO A 137 14.89 -44.96 9.39
N GLY A 138 14.46 -44.58 8.19
CA GLY A 138 14.94 -43.33 7.61
C GLY A 138 14.54 -42.21 8.55
N ASP A 139 15.50 -41.38 9.00
CA ASP A 139 15.20 -40.24 9.87
C ASP A 139 14.12 -39.38 9.19
N LEU A 140 12.88 -39.46 9.68
CA LEU A 140 11.77 -38.71 9.14
C LEU A 140 11.81 -37.30 9.75
N PRO A 141 12.13 -36.25 8.96
CA PRO A 141 12.00 -34.89 9.46
C PRO A 141 10.51 -34.62 9.74
N SER A 142 10.18 -34.18 10.95
CA SER A 142 8.87 -33.61 11.26
C SER A 142 8.69 -32.33 10.45
N ILE A 143 7.79 -32.36 9.46
CA ILE A 143 7.38 -31.17 8.72
C ILE A 143 6.62 -30.27 9.70
N THR A 144 7.31 -29.25 10.21
CA THR A 144 6.70 -28.20 11.02
C THR A 144 6.45 -27.02 10.09
N VAL A 145 5.22 -26.90 9.60
CA VAL A 145 4.82 -25.74 8.79
C VAL A 145 4.69 -24.55 9.74
N ASN A 146 5.79 -23.81 9.91
CA ASN A 146 5.79 -22.58 10.68
C ASN A 146 5.12 -21.48 9.86
N PHE A 147 3.80 -21.34 10.03
CA PHE A 147 3.12 -20.11 9.68
C PHE A 147 3.46 -19.07 10.74
N THR A 148 4.60 -18.38 10.58
CA THR A 148 4.84 -17.15 11.33
C THR A 148 3.80 -16.13 10.87
N PRO A 149 2.89 -15.68 11.75
CA PRO A 149 1.92 -14.66 11.37
C PRO A 149 2.69 -13.37 11.07
N LEU A 150 2.54 -12.84 9.86
CA LEU A 150 2.97 -11.48 9.52
C LEU A 150 1.92 -10.51 10.06
N PHE A 151 1.77 -10.43 11.39
CA PHE A 151 0.97 -9.42 12.08
C PHE A 151 1.77 -8.80 13.22
#